data_AF-A0A914C902-F1
#
_entry.id   AF-A0A914C902-F1
#
_cell.length_a   1.000
_cell.length_b   1.000
_cell.length_c   1.000
_cell.angle_alpha   90.00
_cell.angle_beta   90.00
_cell.angle_gamma   90.00
#
_symmetry.space_group_name_H-M   'P 1'
#
loop_
_entity.id
_entity.type
_entity.pdbx_description
1 polymer ?
#
loop_
_entity_poly.entity_id
_entity_poly.type
_entity_poly.pdbx_seq_one_letter_code
_entity_poly.pdbx_strand_id
1 'polypeptide(L)'
;MELEENLDDQASSSNSSGTLPAAVQADENTANFYSQFNDEEFKHEQNEKASVFGPGGVALPRLSELPELVHNDQIKIMCFTWNICAKPASGLKRMHELFEKIPINDRPDVIAIALQELPNATLKFHNRMVSGIGDAIQSTHRVFCWVRKWTQMLIVFMKKRLCFYTSKPEYQFVSNGRLKNRIADYTKMAKMFNFLSLRPKHDHHRLVHPMKNADHIFWFGDLNFRLMNPDHVLDIVMKLGQNRAFRAVAQYKELLESDELSLGRANGTVFEDFQEGIIMFPPTYKFLTGTHHYVRRRVPAYTDRVVYWSKTGTSITPIRYDCVWDITLSDHKPVYCIFAVKVMENKVPTLTSRRV
;
A
#
# COMPACT_ATOMS: atom_id res chain seq x y z
N MET A 1 -12.68 -47.72 34.97
CA MET A 1 -13.49 -46.48 35.04
C MET A 1 -12.81 -45.47 34.14
N GLU A 2 -12.71 -45.70 32.83
CA GLU A 2 -13.82 -45.90 31.87
C GLU A 2 -14.89 -44.83 32.02
N LEU A 3 -14.93 -43.89 31.08
CA LEU A 3 -15.94 -43.89 30.02
C LEU A 3 -15.40 -43.10 28.82
N GLU A 4 -15.07 -43.86 27.77
CA GLU A 4 -15.02 -43.41 26.39
C GLU A 4 -16.45 -43.16 25.89
N GLU A 5 -16.66 -42.13 25.08
CA GLU A 5 -17.81 -42.08 24.16
C GLU A 5 -17.26 -42.06 22.72
N ASN A 6 -17.30 -43.24 22.12
CA ASN A 6 -17.30 -43.45 20.68
C ASN A 6 -18.66 -43.04 20.12
N LEU A 7 -18.67 -42.28 19.03
CA LEU A 7 -19.73 -42.39 18.02
C LEU A 7 -19.07 -42.37 16.64
N ASP A 8 -18.99 -43.58 16.09
CA ASP A 8 -18.55 -43.91 14.74
C ASP A 8 -19.55 -43.48 13.67
N ASP A 9 -18.97 -43.37 12.47
CA ASP A 9 -19.58 -43.28 11.16
C ASP A 9 -20.81 -44.18 10.94
N GLN A 10 -21.87 -43.59 10.38
CA GLN A 10 -22.73 -44.30 9.44
C GLN A 10 -22.92 -43.48 8.17
N ALA A 11 -22.28 -43.96 7.10
CA ALA A 11 -22.61 -43.63 5.73
C ALA A 11 -23.90 -44.37 5.33
N SER A 12 -24.93 -43.62 4.94
CA SER A 12 -26.02 -44.15 4.12
C SER A 12 -26.38 -43.15 3.02
N SER A 13 -26.23 -43.61 1.79
CA SER A 13 -26.59 -42.95 0.54
C SER A 13 -28.08 -42.63 0.47
N SER A 14 -28.42 -41.39 0.14
CA SER A 14 -29.68 -41.07 -0.52
C SER A 14 -29.45 -40.00 -1.59
N ASN A 15 -29.55 -40.43 -2.84
CA ASN A 15 -29.64 -39.56 -4.00
C ASN A 15 -30.92 -38.72 -3.88
N SER A 16 -30.77 -37.40 -3.77
CA SER A 16 -31.81 -36.48 -4.21
C SER A 16 -31.19 -35.37 -5.05
N SER A 17 -31.60 -35.34 -6.31
CA SER A 17 -31.29 -34.33 -7.31
C SER A 17 -31.88 -32.99 -6.89
N GLY A 18 -31.06 -32.18 -6.22
CA GLY A 18 -31.33 -30.78 -5.92
C GLY A 18 -30.42 -29.90 -6.78
N THR A 19 -31.00 -29.25 -7.77
CA THR A 19 -30.36 -28.29 -8.68
C THR A 19 -29.67 -27.18 -7.86
N LEU A 20 -28.33 -27.13 -7.90
CA LEU A 20 -27.56 -26.01 -7.35
C LEU A 20 -27.98 -24.71 -8.07
N PRO A 21 -28.28 -23.60 -7.35
CA PRO A 21 -28.60 -22.35 -8.01
C PRO A 21 -27.37 -21.87 -8.78
N ALA A 22 -27.60 -21.51 -10.05
CA ALA A 22 -26.60 -21.06 -10.99
C ALA A 22 -25.70 -19.99 -10.36
N ALA A 23 -24.38 -20.16 -10.54
CA ALA A 23 -23.41 -19.14 -10.24
C ALA A 23 -23.85 -17.82 -10.87
N VAL A 24 -24.12 -16.83 -10.03
CA VAL A 24 -24.35 -15.45 -10.47
C VAL A 24 -23.04 -15.02 -11.15
N GLN A 25 -23.03 -15.05 -12.48
CA GLN A 25 -22.04 -14.35 -13.27
C GLN A 25 -22.17 -12.87 -12.87
N ALA A 26 -21.15 -12.36 -12.19
CA ALA A 26 -21.05 -10.95 -11.87
C ALA A 26 -20.98 -10.18 -13.19
N ASP A 27 -22.10 -9.60 -13.60
CA ASP A 27 -22.24 -8.73 -14.75
C ASP A 27 -21.27 -7.54 -14.61
N GLU A 28 -20.47 -7.26 -15.64
CA GLU A 28 -19.49 -6.17 -15.68
C GLU A 28 -20.12 -4.80 -15.36
N ASN A 29 -21.44 -4.67 -15.54
CA ASN A 29 -22.22 -3.48 -15.16
C ASN A 29 -22.24 -3.21 -13.64
N THR A 30 -22.16 -4.23 -12.77
CA THR A 30 -22.07 -4.02 -11.31
C THR A 30 -20.68 -3.56 -10.85
N ALA A 31 -19.63 -3.75 -11.66
CA ALA A 31 -18.28 -3.30 -11.34
C ALA A 31 -18.14 -1.76 -11.39
N ASN A 32 -19.00 -1.05 -12.13
CA ASN A 32 -18.99 0.41 -12.20
C ASN A 32 -19.65 1.09 -10.98
N PHE A 33 -20.55 0.42 -10.27
CA PHE A 33 -21.20 0.97 -9.07
C PHE A 33 -20.25 1.18 -7.87
N TYR A 34 -19.11 0.49 -7.86
CA TYR A 34 -18.14 0.54 -6.75
C TYR A 34 -16.84 1.28 -7.07
N SER A 35 -16.76 1.91 -8.24
CA SER A 35 -15.63 2.76 -8.62
C SER A 35 -15.87 4.16 -8.08
N GLN A 36 -14.97 4.67 -7.24
CA GLN A 36 -15.04 6.02 -6.72
C GLN A 36 -13.66 6.66 -6.87
N PHE A 37 -13.63 7.89 -7.36
CA PHE A 37 -12.46 8.74 -7.36
C PHE A 37 -12.90 10.11 -6.91
N ASN A 38 -12.14 10.72 -6.01
CA ASN A 38 -12.37 12.07 -5.58
C ASN A 38 -11.03 12.81 -5.52
N ASP A 39 -10.97 13.87 -6.32
CA ASP A 39 -9.97 14.92 -6.32
C ASP A 39 -10.63 16.30 -6.08
N GLU A 40 -11.88 16.35 -5.59
CA GLU A 40 -12.64 17.61 -5.45
C GLU A 40 -12.04 18.56 -4.41
N GLU A 41 -11.31 18.05 -3.41
CA GLU A 41 -10.51 18.89 -2.50
C GLU A 41 -9.22 19.40 -3.14
N PHE A 42 -8.77 18.79 -4.24
CA PHE A 42 -7.67 19.29 -5.06
C PHE A 42 -8.19 20.37 -6.01
N LYS A 43 -8.30 21.59 -5.48
CA LYS A 43 -8.27 22.76 -6.34
C LYS A 43 -6.84 22.87 -6.85
N HIS A 44 -6.64 22.82 -8.17
CA HIS A 44 -5.36 23.13 -8.79
C HIS A 44 -5.08 24.63 -8.57
N GLU A 45 -4.66 24.97 -7.35
CA GLU A 45 -4.23 26.31 -7.01
C GLU A 45 -2.92 26.51 -7.75
N GLN A 46 -2.95 27.31 -8.83
CA GLN A 46 -1.74 27.65 -9.55
C GLN A 46 -0.96 28.66 -8.73
N ASN A 47 0.34 28.44 -8.61
CA ASN A 47 1.22 29.49 -8.11
C ASN A 47 1.31 30.58 -9.18
N GLU A 48 0.47 31.62 -9.08
CA GLU A 48 0.39 32.74 -10.03
C GLU A 48 1.73 33.49 -10.20
N LYS A 49 2.67 33.30 -9.26
CA LYS A 49 4.02 33.89 -9.29
C LYS A 49 5.06 32.98 -9.95
N ALA A 50 4.67 31.80 -10.42
CA ALA A 50 5.58 30.88 -11.10
C ALA A 50 5.86 31.32 -12.53
N SER A 51 7.14 31.40 -12.88
CA SER A 51 7.59 31.73 -14.24
C SER A 51 7.99 30.51 -15.05
N VAL A 52 8.16 29.35 -14.41
CA VAL A 52 8.62 28.11 -15.03
C VAL A 52 7.66 26.98 -14.69
N PHE A 53 7.27 26.23 -15.72
CA PHE A 53 6.37 25.09 -15.61
C PHE A 53 7.08 23.82 -16.07
N GLY A 54 6.91 22.76 -15.29
CA GLY A 54 7.44 21.43 -15.57
C GLY A 54 6.45 20.56 -16.35
N PRO A 55 6.74 19.25 -16.45
CA PRO A 55 5.81 18.27 -16.99
C PRO A 55 4.41 18.39 -16.34
N GLY A 56 3.36 18.21 -17.14
CA GLY A 56 1.98 18.37 -16.67
C GLY A 56 1.51 19.81 -16.45
N GLY A 57 2.31 20.82 -16.85
CA GLY A 57 1.94 22.23 -16.71
C GLY A 57 2.01 22.73 -15.27
N VAL A 58 2.80 22.06 -14.44
CA VAL A 58 2.90 22.32 -13.00
C VAL A 58 3.96 23.37 -12.73
N ALA A 59 3.68 24.33 -11.86
CA ALA A 59 4.68 25.29 -11.43
C ALA A 59 5.90 24.57 -10.84
N LEU A 60 7.11 25.01 -11.21
CA LEU A 60 8.33 24.57 -10.54
C LEU A 60 8.71 25.60 -9.46
N PRO A 61 9.12 25.15 -8.26
CA PRO A 61 9.61 26.05 -7.23
C PRO A 61 10.90 26.72 -7.70
N ARG A 62 11.13 27.95 -7.25
CA ARG A 62 12.44 28.59 -7.47
C ARG A 62 13.49 27.85 -6.63
N LEU A 63 14.74 27.84 -7.10
CA LEU A 63 15.85 27.25 -6.34
C LEU A 63 15.96 27.85 -4.93
N SER A 64 15.68 29.15 -4.78
CA SER A 64 15.66 29.85 -3.50
C SER A 64 14.53 29.42 -2.55
N GLU A 65 13.45 28.85 -3.08
CA GLU A 65 12.29 28.38 -2.29
C GLU A 65 12.49 26.93 -1.82
N LEU A 66 13.38 26.16 -2.45
CA LEU A 66 13.59 24.75 -2.11
C LEU A 66 13.93 24.50 -0.63
N PRO A 67 14.82 25.27 0.04
CA PRO A 67 15.13 25.04 1.45
C PRO A 67 13.91 25.17 2.39
N GLU A 68 12.93 25.99 2.01
CA GLU A 68 11.68 26.17 2.77
C GLU A 68 10.63 25.09 2.42
N LEU A 69 10.76 24.44 1.26
CA LEU A 69 9.83 23.43 0.75
C LEU A 69 10.25 22.00 1.04
N VAL A 70 11.55 21.72 1.06
CA VAL A 70 12.10 20.38 1.26
C VAL A 70 13.34 20.48 2.14
N HIS A 71 13.42 19.62 3.15
CA HIS A 71 14.53 19.66 4.10
C HIS A 71 15.63 18.73 3.61
N ASN A 72 16.87 19.22 3.49
CA ASN A 72 18.02 18.47 2.96
C ASN A 72 17.74 17.84 1.58
N ASP A 73 17.08 18.56 0.69
CA ASP A 73 16.73 18.11 -0.67
C ASP A 73 15.94 16.79 -0.70
N GLN A 74 15.19 16.52 0.37
CA GLN A 74 14.42 15.30 0.53
C GLN A 74 12.98 15.61 0.91
N ILE A 75 12.08 14.77 0.38
CA ILE A 75 10.72 14.64 0.89
C ILE A 75 10.58 13.32 1.64
N LYS A 76 9.77 13.33 2.69
CA LYS A 76 9.39 12.11 3.41
C LYS A 76 8.09 11.57 2.86
N ILE A 77 8.08 10.32 2.40
CA ILE A 77 6.87 9.63 1.93
C ILE A 77 6.56 8.48 2.87
N MET A 78 5.34 8.40 3.38
CA MET A 78 4.84 7.25 4.13
C MET A 78 3.89 6.43 3.28
N CYS A 79 4.18 5.14 3.14
CA CYS A 79 3.27 4.15 2.60
C CYS A 79 2.74 3.31 3.76
N PHE A 80 1.44 3.39 4.00
CA PHE A 80 0.72 2.65 5.03
C PHE A 80 -0.24 1.67 4.35
N THR A 81 -0.25 0.41 4.78
CA THR A 81 -1.21 -0.59 4.30
C THR A 81 -1.92 -1.28 5.45
N TRP A 82 -3.21 -1.56 5.29
CA TRP A 82 -3.97 -2.33 6.25
C TRP A 82 -5.16 -3.07 5.62
N ASN A 83 -5.16 -4.40 5.73
CA ASN A 83 -6.35 -5.20 5.52
C ASN A 83 -7.27 -5.07 6.75
N ILE A 84 -8.44 -4.44 6.58
CA ILE A 84 -9.31 -4.06 7.70
C ILE A 84 -10.43 -5.08 8.00
N CYS A 85 -10.49 -6.18 7.25
CA CYS A 85 -11.46 -7.28 7.43
C CYS A 85 -12.92 -6.79 7.62
N ALA A 86 -13.36 -5.88 6.77
CA ALA A 86 -14.70 -5.29 6.70
C ALA A 86 -15.21 -4.60 7.99
N LYS A 87 -14.34 -4.13 8.89
CA LYS A 87 -14.75 -3.45 10.14
C LYS A 87 -14.91 -1.93 9.96
N PRO A 88 -16.13 -1.33 10.08
CA PRO A 88 -16.34 0.06 9.66
C PRO A 88 -16.06 1.15 10.73
N ALA A 89 -16.54 1.01 11.98
CA ALA A 89 -16.66 2.15 12.89
C ALA A 89 -15.47 2.33 13.87
N SER A 90 -15.03 1.25 14.52
CA SER A 90 -13.90 1.29 15.46
C SER A 90 -12.56 1.55 14.76
N GLY A 91 -12.41 1.06 13.52
CA GLY A 91 -11.22 1.28 12.70
C GLY A 91 -10.96 2.75 12.41
N LEU A 92 -12.00 3.54 12.12
CA LEU A 92 -11.87 4.96 11.83
C LEU A 92 -11.31 5.74 13.02
N LYS A 93 -11.88 5.54 14.22
CA LYS A 93 -11.40 6.20 15.44
C LYS A 93 -9.93 5.87 15.70
N ARG A 94 -9.55 4.60 15.54
CA ARG A 94 -8.17 4.16 15.79
C ARG A 94 -7.17 4.71 14.78
N MET A 95 -7.57 4.84 13.52
CA MET A 95 -6.77 5.50 12.48
C MET A 95 -6.59 6.99 12.79
N HIS A 96 -7.66 7.69 13.16
CA HIS A 96 -7.57 9.10 13.59
C HIS A 96 -6.54 9.27 14.71
N GLU A 97 -6.69 8.53 15.81
CA GLU A 97 -5.76 8.57 16.96
C GLU A 97 -4.31 8.27 16.56
N LEU A 98 -4.11 7.34 15.63
CA LEU A 98 -2.77 6.95 15.15
C LEU A 98 -2.07 8.13 14.46
N PHE A 99 -2.76 8.80 13.54
CA PHE A 99 -2.19 9.91 12.78
C PHE A 99 -2.13 11.21 13.59
N GLU A 100 -3.06 11.43 14.51
CA GLU A 100 -3.06 12.58 15.42
C GLU A 100 -1.81 12.57 16.32
N LYS A 101 -1.42 11.39 16.80
CA LYS A 101 -0.24 11.21 17.66
C LYS A 101 1.10 11.48 16.98
N ILE A 102 1.15 11.55 15.65
CA ILE A 102 2.40 11.87 14.93
C ILE A 102 2.71 13.36 15.15
N PRO A 103 3.83 13.70 15.83
CA PRO A 103 4.20 15.09 16.06
C PRO A 103 4.26 15.87 14.75
N ILE A 104 3.83 17.14 14.76
CA ILE A 104 3.70 17.97 13.56
C ILE A 104 4.99 17.99 12.72
N ASN A 105 6.16 18.06 13.37
CA ASN A 105 7.47 18.11 12.73
C ASN A 105 7.93 16.75 12.16
N ASP A 106 7.38 15.65 12.69
CA ASP A 106 7.72 14.29 12.26
C ASP A 106 6.78 13.77 11.17
N ARG A 107 5.70 14.50 10.88
CA ARG A 107 4.76 14.11 9.84
C ARG A 107 5.46 14.06 8.47
N PRO A 108 5.32 12.93 7.75
CA PRO A 108 5.78 12.81 6.36
C PRO A 108 5.22 13.94 5.49
N ASP A 109 5.89 14.26 4.39
CA ASP A 109 5.41 15.24 3.42
C ASP A 109 4.24 14.70 2.59
N VAL A 110 4.25 13.40 2.32
CA VAL A 110 3.19 12.64 1.65
C VAL A 110 2.84 11.42 2.50
N ILE A 111 1.55 11.21 2.75
CA ILE A 111 1.03 10.04 3.47
C ILE A 111 0.06 9.31 2.53
N ALA A 112 0.46 8.14 2.06
CA ALA A 112 -0.34 7.27 1.22
C ALA A 112 -0.84 6.07 2.03
N ILE A 113 -2.15 5.86 2.07
CA ILE A 113 -2.84 4.83 2.86
C ILE A 113 -3.59 3.89 1.93
N ALA A 114 -3.16 2.63 1.86
CA ALA A 114 -3.85 1.56 1.14
C ALA A 114 -4.67 0.71 2.13
N LEU A 115 -5.97 0.61 1.90
CA LEU A 115 -6.87 -0.23 2.69
C LEU A 115 -7.41 -1.36 1.82
N GLN A 116 -7.45 -2.57 2.38
CA GLN A 116 -8.03 -3.76 1.75
C GLN A 116 -9.17 -4.32 2.60
N GLU A 117 -10.07 -5.08 1.98
CA GLU A 117 -11.28 -5.61 2.62
C GLU A 117 -12.14 -4.53 3.29
N LEU A 118 -12.24 -3.35 2.69
CA LEU A 118 -13.21 -2.35 3.13
C LEU A 118 -14.63 -2.92 3.10
N PRO A 119 -15.47 -2.60 4.10
CA PRO A 119 -16.87 -3.02 4.10
C PRO A 119 -17.58 -2.48 2.86
N ASN A 120 -18.57 -3.23 2.39
CA ASN A 120 -19.49 -2.73 1.37
C ASN A 120 -20.38 -1.65 2.01
N ALA A 121 -19.97 -0.39 1.89
CA ALA A 121 -20.60 0.74 2.53
C ALA A 121 -20.89 1.87 1.53
N THR A 122 -21.67 2.85 1.99
CA THR A 122 -22.06 3.99 1.15
C THR A 122 -20.90 4.93 0.88
N LEU A 123 -20.95 5.70 -0.21
CA LEU A 123 -19.99 6.78 -0.48
C LEU A 123 -19.87 7.75 0.71
N LYS A 124 -20.99 8.06 1.38
CA LYS A 124 -21.01 8.90 2.59
C LYS A 124 -20.16 8.33 3.72
N PHE A 125 -20.15 7.01 3.90
CA PHE A 125 -19.29 6.35 4.88
C PHE A 125 -17.81 6.50 4.51
N HIS A 126 -17.45 6.29 3.25
CA HIS A 126 -16.08 6.42 2.78
C HIS A 126 -15.57 7.88 2.87
N ASN A 127 -16.39 8.87 2.50
CA ASN A 127 -16.05 10.28 2.70
C ASN A 127 -15.77 10.59 4.16
N ARG A 128 -16.63 10.14 5.09
CA ARG A 128 -16.39 10.32 6.54
C ARG A 128 -15.11 9.64 7.00
N MET A 129 -14.76 8.49 6.43
CA MET A 129 -13.51 7.80 6.76
C MET A 129 -12.30 8.63 6.34
N VAL A 130 -12.29 9.13 5.10
CA VAL A 130 -11.22 9.98 4.57
C VAL A 130 -11.13 11.28 5.37
N SER A 131 -12.25 11.98 5.57
CA SER A 131 -12.30 13.22 6.35
C SER A 131 -11.85 12.99 7.80
N GLY A 132 -12.29 11.92 8.45
CA GLY A 132 -11.89 11.61 9.83
C GLY A 132 -10.38 11.40 9.98
N ILE A 133 -9.71 10.79 9.00
CA ILE A 133 -8.24 10.68 9.00
C ILE A 133 -7.62 12.06 8.66
N GLY A 134 -8.19 12.78 7.70
CA GLY A 134 -7.75 14.12 7.31
C GLY A 134 -7.77 15.11 8.48
N ASP A 135 -8.82 15.09 9.29
CA ASP A 135 -9.01 15.95 10.46
C ASP A 135 -7.87 15.80 11.49
N ALA A 136 -7.34 14.59 11.64
CA ALA A 136 -6.21 14.30 12.54
C ALA A 136 -4.91 15.03 12.11
N ILE A 137 -4.77 15.31 10.82
CA ILE A 137 -3.57 15.88 10.21
C ILE A 137 -3.80 17.21 9.49
N GLN A 138 -5.01 17.77 9.60
CA GLN A 138 -5.47 18.94 8.85
C GLN A 138 -4.64 20.21 9.08
N SER A 139 -3.91 20.28 10.20
CA SER A 139 -3.03 21.41 10.49
C SER A 139 -1.91 21.54 9.44
N THR A 140 -1.41 20.43 8.92
CA THR A 140 -0.30 20.41 7.94
C THR A 140 -0.70 19.87 6.57
N HIS A 141 -1.69 18.99 6.49
CA HIS A 141 -2.05 18.26 5.27
C HIS A 141 -3.43 18.65 4.74
N ARG A 142 -3.68 18.28 3.48
CA ARG A 142 -5.01 18.17 2.87
C ARG A 142 -5.17 16.78 2.25
N VAL A 143 -6.40 16.36 1.99
CA VAL A 143 -6.66 15.21 1.11
C VAL A 143 -6.20 15.63 -0.29
N PHE A 144 -5.17 14.97 -0.82
CA PHE A 144 -4.67 15.22 -2.17
C PHE A 144 -5.56 14.51 -3.20
N CYS A 145 -5.80 13.21 -2.98
CA CYS A 145 -6.79 12.46 -3.74
C CYS A 145 -7.12 11.16 -2.99
N TRP A 146 -8.22 10.52 -3.38
CA TRP A 146 -8.43 9.13 -3.05
C TRP A 146 -9.20 8.39 -4.13
N VAL A 147 -8.87 7.11 -4.27
CA VAL A 147 -9.53 6.17 -5.20
C VAL A 147 -10.03 4.98 -4.40
N ARG A 148 -11.19 4.46 -4.78
CA ARG A 148 -11.70 3.19 -4.28
C ARG A 148 -12.26 2.36 -5.43
N LYS A 149 -11.97 1.07 -5.41
CA LYS A 149 -12.61 0.08 -6.27
C LYS A 149 -12.85 -1.18 -5.47
N TRP A 150 -14.10 -1.65 -5.49
CA TRP A 150 -14.53 -2.81 -4.69
C TRP A 150 -14.20 -2.60 -3.20
N THR A 151 -13.41 -3.49 -2.61
CA THR A 151 -12.99 -3.45 -1.20
C THR A 151 -11.62 -2.81 -1.00
N GLN A 152 -11.03 -2.23 -2.05
CA GLN A 152 -9.71 -1.60 -2.00
C GLN A 152 -9.82 -0.09 -2.12
N MET A 153 -9.03 0.64 -1.33
CA MET A 153 -8.93 2.10 -1.38
C MET A 153 -7.48 2.54 -1.24
N LEU A 154 -7.11 3.59 -1.96
CA LEU A 154 -5.88 4.33 -1.76
C LEU A 154 -6.23 5.78 -1.48
N ILE A 155 -5.74 6.31 -0.36
CA ILE A 155 -5.90 7.71 0.06
C ILE A 155 -4.51 8.34 0.06
N VAL A 156 -4.37 9.53 -0.51
CA VAL A 156 -3.13 10.31 -0.46
C VAL A 156 -3.42 11.63 0.24
N PHE A 157 -2.71 11.87 1.34
CA PHE A 157 -2.63 13.18 1.98
C PHE A 157 -1.28 13.80 1.66
N MET A 158 -1.27 15.12 1.48
CA MET A 158 -0.05 15.86 1.15
C MET A 158 0.02 17.14 1.96
N LYS A 159 1.23 17.55 2.37
CA LYS A 159 1.43 18.85 3.00
C LYS A 159 0.95 19.97 2.09
N LYS A 160 0.18 20.91 2.64
CA LYS A 160 -0.47 22.01 1.92
C LYS A 160 0.49 22.77 0.98
N ARG A 161 1.70 23.07 1.47
CA ARG A 161 2.74 23.79 0.71
C ARG A 161 3.23 23.06 -0.55
N LEU A 162 3.11 21.73 -0.60
CA LEU A 162 3.60 20.93 -1.73
C LEU A 162 2.56 20.77 -2.84
N CYS A 163 1.26 20.93 -2.53
CA CYS A 163 0.18 20.78 -3.50
C CYS A 163 0.26 21.74 -4.70
N PHE A 164 0.95 22.88 -4.55
CA PHE A 164 1.19 23.84 -5.66
C PHE A 164 2.16 23.32 -6.72
N TYR A 165 2.95 22.31 -6.38
CA TYR A 165 4.04 21.77 -7.19
C TYR A 165 3.75 20.34 -7.67
N THR A 166 2.47 19.99 -7.78
CA THR A 166 2.01 18.67 -8.24
C THR A 166 1.09 18.76 -9.44
N SER A 167 1.19 17.78 -10.34
CA SER A 167 0.22 17.61 -11.43
C SER A 167 -1.08 17.02 -10.92
N LYS A 168 -2.12 17.12 -11.76
CA LYS A 168 -3.36 16.38 -11.51
C LYS A 168 -3.05 14.87 -11.34
N PRO A 169 -3.58 14.21 -10.30
CA PRO A 169 -3.40 12.77 -10.14
C PRO A 169 -4.08 11.97 -11.25
N GLU A 170 -3.39 10.95 -11.76
CA GLU A 170 -3.96 9.92 -12.64
C GLU A 170 -4.20 8.63 -11.84
N TYR A 171 -5.22 7.87 -12.23
CA TYR A 171 -5.51 6.57 -11.61
C TYR A 171 -5.96 5.55 -12.66
N GLN A 172 -5.70 4.28 -12.34
CA GLN A 172 -6.11 3.15 -13.17
C GLN A 172 -6.46 1.98 -12.26
N PHE A 173 -7.52 1.24 -12.59
CA PHE A 173 -7.85 -0.01 -11.93
C PHE A 173 -7.52 -1.17 -12.84
N VAL A 174 -6.86 -2.18 -12.28
CA VAL A 174 -6.57 -3.43 -12.97
C VAL A 174 -7.36 -4.53 -12.28
N SER A 175 -8.40 -5.02 -12.96
CA SER A 175 -9.14 -6.19 -12.47
C SER A 175 -8.31 -7.44 -12.69
N ASN A 176 -8.05 -8.17 -11.62
CA ASN A 176 -7.58 -9.55 -11.71
C ASN A 176 -8.80 -10.44 -11.48
N GLY A 177 -9.18 -11.25 -12.49
CA GLY A 177 -10.13 -12.34 -12.28
C GLY A 177 -9.51 -13.40 -11.36
N ARG A 178 -9.99 -14.65 -11.43
CA ARG A 178 -9.31 -15.77 -10.77
C ARG A 178 -7.97 -16.06 -11.47
N LEU A 179 -6.92 -15.33 -11.12
CA LEU A 179 -5.56 -15.63 -11.57
C LEU A 179 -5.00 -16.82 -10.78
N LYS A 180 -4.07 -17.54 -11.42
CA LYS A 180 -3.55 -18.82 -10.90
C LYS A 180 -2.72 -18.64 -9.62
N ASN A 181 -2.00 -17.52 -9.48
CA ASN A 181 -1.15 -17.22 -8.33
C ASN A 181 -0.76 -15.72 -8.26
N ARG A 182 -0.11 -15.34 -7.15
CA ARG A 182 0.35 -13.96 -6.86
C ARG A 182 1.37 -13.41 -7.85
N ILE A 183 2.18 -14.27 -8.47
CA ILE A 183 3.17 -13.86 -9.49
C ILE A 183 2.45 -13.41 -10.76
N ALA A 184 1.38 -14.13 -11.14
CA ALA A 184 0.54 -13.73 -12.26
C ALA A 184 -0.20 -12.41 -11.99
N ASP A 185 -0.63 -12.17 -10.74
CA ASP A 185 -1.21 -10.90 -10.32
C ASP A 185 -0.24 -9.73 -10.56
N TYR A 186 0.99 -9.83 -10.03
CA TYR A 186 2.05 -8.85 -10.26
C TYR A 186 2.33 -8.65 -11.75
N THR A 187 2.55 -9.74 -12.49
CA THR A 187 2.92 -9.68 -13.92
C THR A 187 1.87 -8.96 -14.74
N LYS A 188 0.59 -9.21 -14.46
CA LYS A 188 -0.52 -8.54 -15.14
C LYS A 188 -0.55 -7.05 -14.78
N MET A 189 -0.54 -6.72 -13.49
CA MET A 189 -0.56 -5.32 -13.04
C MET A 189 0.63 -4.52 -13.59
N ALA A 190 1.83 -5.08 -13.57
CA ALA A 190 3.04 -4.44 -14.07
C ALA A 190 3.02 -4.14 -15.58
N LYS A 191 2.26 -4.94 -16.35
CA LYS A 191 2.04 -4.71 -17.79
C LYS A 191 0.89 -3.74 -18.07
N MET A 192 -0.10 -3.68 -17.19
CA MET A 192 -1.32 -2.92 -17.40
C MET A 192 -1.24 -1.48 -16.88
N PHE A 193 -0.48 -1.21 -15.82
CA PHE A 193 -0.29 0.15 -15.32
C PHE A 193 0.49 1.00 -16.31
N ASN A 194 -0.22 1.88 -17.01
CA ASN A 194 0.31 2.70 -18.10
C ASN A 194 -0.36 4.08 -18.10
N PHE A 195 0.28 5.02 -17.41
CA PHE A 195 -0.19 6.40 -17.24
C PHE A 195 0.28 7.29 -18.37
N LEU A 196 -0.58 8.18 -18.85
CA LEU A 196 -0.30 9.01 -20.03
C LEU A 196 0.79 10.03 -19.75
N SER A 197 0.75 10.67 -18.58
CA SER A 197 1.76 11.64 -18.13
C SER A 197 3.17 11.05 -18.03
N LEU A 198 3.29 9.73 -17.85
CA LEU A 198 4.58 9.05 -17.73
C LEU A 198 5.15 8.59 -19.08
N ARG A 199 4.39 8.64 -20.18
CA ARG A 199 4.88 8.12 -21.46
C ARG A 199 6.07 8.95 -21.97
N PRO A 200 7.18 8.32 -22.38
CA PRO A 200 8.31 9.03 -22.98
C PRO A 200 7.86 9.81 -24.23
N LYS A 201 8.27 11.08 -24.33
CA LYS A 201 7.93 11.93 -25.49
C LYS A 201 8.70 11.54 -26.77
N HIS A 202 9.88 10.94 -26.64
CA HIS A 202 10.82 10.71 -27.75
C HIS A 202 11.51 9.34 -27.76
N ASP A 203 11.09 8.38 -26.93
CA ASP A 203 11.72 7.06 -26.87
C ASP A 203 10.77 5.96 -27.35
N HIS A 204 11.18 5.23 -28.39
CA HIS A 204 10.45 4.08 -28.96
C HIS A 204 10.93 2.75 -28.38
N HIS A 205 11.93 2.74 -27.50
CA HIS A 205 12.27 1.54 -26.76
C HIS A 205 11.19 1.27 -25.71
N ARG A 206 10.27 0.39 -26.09
CA ARG A 206 9.15 -0.05 -25.26
C ARG A 206 9.72 -0.78 -24.04
N LEU A 207 9.79 -0.11 -22.89
CA LEU A 207 10.12 -0.77 -21.62
C LEU A 207 9.20 -1.99 -21.45
N VAL A 208 9.76 -3.09 -20.94
CA VAL A 208 9.00 -4.32 -20.65
C VAL A 208 7.84 -4.06 -19.68
N HIS A 209 8.00 -3.04 -18.82
CA HIS A 209 7.02 -2.61 -17.82
C HIS A 209 6.71 -1.12 -17.97
N PRO A 210 5.53 -0.72 -18.50
CA PRO A 210 5.17 0.69 -18.67
C PRO A 210 5.19 1.50 -17.36
N MET A 211 4.99 0.85 -16.21
CA MET A 211 5.13 1.46 -14.89
C MET A 211 6.54 2.00 -14.59
N LYS A 212 7.62 1.39 -15.13
CA LYS A 212 9.02 1.83 -14.95
C LYS A 212 9.35 3.12 -15.74
N ASN A 213 8.35 3.75 -16.34
CA ASN A 213 8.45 5.13 -16.82
C ASN A 213 8.36 6.18 -15.71
N ALA A 214 7.82 5.82 -14.53
CA ALA A 214 7.91 6.67 -13.34
C ALA A 214 9.36 6.79 -12.87
N ASP A 215 9.70 7.86 -12.15
CA ASP A 215 11.02 7.97 -11.51
C ASP A 215 11.11 7.10 -10.25
N HIS A 216 10.03 7.07 -9.48
CA HIS A 216 9.89 6.33 -8.23
C HIS A 216 8.56 5.59 -8.20
N ILE A 217 8.59 4.34 -7.75
CA ILE A 217 7.41 3.50 -7.62
C ILE A 217 7.37 2.98 -6.19
N PHE A 218 6.23 3.15 -5.52
CA PHE A 218 5.94 2.50 -4.25
C PHE A 218 4.78 1.54 -4.49
N TRP A 219 4.97 0.28 -4.13
CA TRP A 219 3.97 -0.76 -4.26
C TRP A 219 3.71 -1.39 -2.91
N PHE A 220 2.47 -1.29 -2.44
CA PHE A 220 2.13 -1.74 -1.10
C PHE A 220 0.68 -2.18 -0.99
N GLY A 221 0.45 -3.11 -0.07
CA GLY A 221 -0.83 -3.78 0.07
C GLY A 221 -0.72 -5.08 0.86
N ASP A 222 -1.85 -5.75 1.01
CA ASP A 222 -1.90 -7.20 1.25
C ASP A 222 -1.52 -7.92 -0.05
N LEU A 223 -0.24 -8.28 -0.19
CA LEU A 223 0.30 -9.03 -1.33
C LEU A 223 0.11 -10.54 -1.16
N ASN A 224 -0.30 -10.98 0.04
CA ASN A 224 -0.72 -12.33 0.39
C ASN A 224 0.32 -13.45 0.16
N PHE A 225 1.61 -13.09 0.06
CA PHE A 225 2.72 -14.04 0.08
C PHE A 225 2.86 -14.68 1.46
N ARG A 226 3.24 -15.95 1.48
CA ARG A 226 3.26 -16.80 2.67
C ARG A 226 4.68 -17.23 3.02
N LEU A 227 4.86 -17.61 4.27
CA LEU A 227 6.05 -18.32 4.71
C LEU A 227 5.92 -19.79 4.32
N MET A 228 6.99 -20.34 3.77
CA MET A 228 7.10 -21.78 3.52
C MET A 228 7.52 -22.50 4.81
N ASN A 229 7.47 -23.83 4.80
CA ASN A 229 7.80 -24.69 5.94
C ASN A 229 6.97 -24.38 7.23
N PRO A 230 5.66 -24.72 7.23
CA PRO A 230 4.73 -24.44 8.33
C PRO A 230 5.24 -24.79 9.73
N ASP A 231 5.84 -25.97 9.91
CA ASP A 231 6.23 -26.47 11.22
C ASP A 231 7.38 -25.64 11.82
N HIS A 232 8.35 -25.27 10.98
CA HIS A 232 9.47 -24.42 11.37
C HIS A 232 9.01 -23.00 11.74
N VAL A 233 8.09 -22.43 10.94
CA VAL A 233 7.49 -21.11 11.23
C VAL A 233 6.77 -21.13 12.58
N LEU A 234 5.97 -22.16 12.83
CA LEU A 234 5.23 -22.29 14.09
C LEU A 234 6.17 -22.44 15.28
N ASP A 235 7.24 -23.23 15.18
CA ASP A 235 8.25 -23.39 16.23
C ASP A 235 8.93 -22.05 16.58
N ILE A 236 9.40 -21.30 15.58
CA ILE A 236 10.00 -19.98 15.78
C ILE A 236 9.01 -19.01 16.45
N VAL A 237 7.79 -18.93 15.95
CA VAL A 237 6.78 -18.00 16.46
C VAL A 237 6.36 -18.37 17.89
N MET A 238 6.25 -19.67 18.22
CA MET A 238 5.99 -20.11 19.59
C MET A 238 7.12 -19.72 20.54
N LYS A 239 8.38 -19.86 20.12
CA LYS A 239 9.55 -19.45 20.91
C LYS A 239 9.63 -17.94 21.13
N LEU A 240 9.24 -17.15 20.13
CA LEU A 240 9.17 -15.68 20.24
C LEU A 240 8.04 -15.20 21.17
N GLY A 241 6.95 -15.96 21.25
CA GLY A 241 5.76 -15.56 22.00
C GLY A 241 5.20 -14.23 21.48
N GLN A 242 4.77 -13.36 22.41
CA GLN A 242 4.33 -12.00 22.08
C GLN A 242 5.44 -10.94 22.20
N ASN A 243 6.68 -11.36 22.47
CA ASN A 243 7.78 -10.44 22.76
C ASN A 243 8.34 -9.82 21.47
N ARG A 244 8.11 -8.52 21.28
CA ARG A 244 8.74 -7.70 20.22
C ARG A 244 10.15 -7.21 20.59
N ALA A 245 10.91 -8.01 21.33
CA ALA A 245 12.22 -7.58 21.82
C ALA A 245 13.24 -7.48 20.67
N PHE A 246 14.25 -6.62 20.81
CA PHE A 246 15.34 -6.49 19.83
C PHE A 246 16.05 -7.83 19.54
N ARG A 247 16.07 -8.75 20.52
CA ARG A 247 16.59 -10.12 20.37
C ARG A 247 15.82 -10.97 19.36
N ALA A 248 14.61 -10.58 18.98
CA ALA A 248 13.77 -11.28 18.01
C ALA A 248 14.15 -11.03 16.53
N VAL A 249 15.05 -10.05 16.27
CA VAL A 249 15.40 -9.67 14.89
C VAL A 249 16.08 -10.81 14.13
N ALA A 250 16.87 -11.66 14.81
CA ALA A 250 17.50 -12.82 14.18
C ALA A 250 16.45 -13.81 13.68
N GLN A 251 15.43 -14.09 14.49
CA GLN A 251 14.34 -15.00 14.15
C GLN A 251 13.46 -14.42 13.05
N TYR A 252 13.23 -13.10 13.01
CA TYR A 252 12.52 -12.49 11.89
C TYR A 252 13.27 -12.66 10.57
N LYS A 253 14.60 -12.53 10.58
CA LYS A 253 15.43 -12.80 9.40
C LYS A 253 15.35 -14.26 8.98
N GLU A 254 15.46 -15.20 9.91
CA GLU A 254 15.33 -16.64 9.67
C GLU A 254 13.98 -16.97 9.02
N LEU A 255 12.87 -16.41 9.51
CA LEU A 255 11.56 -16.58 8.87
C LEU A 255 11.57 -16.09 7.41
N LEU A 256 12.20 -14.95 7.15
CA LEU A 256 12.24 -14.33 5.82
C LEU A 256 13.09 -15.09 4.80
N GLU A 257 13.97 -16.00 5.22
CA GLU A 257 14.70 -16.91 4.33
C GLU A 257 13.75 -17.87 3.60
N SER A 258 12.58 -18.13 4.18
CA SER A 258 11.52 -18.98 3.62
C SER A 258 10.29 -18.21 3.14
N ASP A 259 10.37 -16.87 3.08
CA ASP A 259 9.27 -16.02 2.62
C ASP A 259 9.19 -16.01 1.10
N GLU A 260 8.00 -16.34 0.56
CA GLU A 260 7.80 -16.44 -0.89
C GLU A 260 8.06 -15.12 -1.64
N LEU A 261 7.76 -13.95 -1.03
CA LEU A 261 8.03 -12.67 -1.68
C LEU A 261 9.54 -12.38 -1.68
N SER A 262 10.22 -12.57 -0.55
CA SER A 262 11.67 -12.40 -0.44
C SER A 262 12.41 -13.26 -1.46
N LEU A 263 12.06 -14.55 -1.54
CA LEU A 263 12.64 -15.49 -2.50
C LEU A 263 12.26 -15.15 -3.94
N GLY A 264 11.00 -14.79 -4.18
CA GLY A 264 10.53 -14.41 -5.50
C GLY A 264 11.26 -13.19 -6.05
N ARG A 265 11.55 -12.20 -5.19
CA ARG A 265 12.36 -11.01 -5.51
C ARG A 265 13.82 -11.35 -5.74
N ALA A 266 14.43 -12.13 -4.85
CA ALA A 266 15.82 -12.57 -4.99
C ALA A 266 16.06 -13.35 -6.30
N ASN A 267 15.07 -14.14 -6.73
CA ASN A 267 15.11 -14.92 -7.96
C ASN A 267 14.61 -14.15 -9.20
N GLY A 268 14.21 -12.88 -9.07
CA GLY A 268 13.68 -12.07 -10.18
C GLY A 268 12.33 -12.54 -10.75
N THR A 269 11.62 -13.44 -10.07
CA THR A 269 10.33 -13.99 -10.57
C THR A 269 9.14 -13.07 -10.30
N VAL A 270 9.27 -12.18 -9.32
CA VAL A 270 8.27 -11.16 -8.97
C VAL A 270 9.00 -9.93 -8.45
N PHE A 271 8.49 -8.73 -8.74
CA PHE A 271 9.07 -7.48 -8.26
C PHE A 271 10.58 -7.35 -8.56
N GLU A 272 10.99 -7.72 -9.78
CA GLU A 272 12.37 -7.59 -10.24
C GLU A 272 12.85 -6.13 -10.16
N ASP A 273 14.06 -5.95 -9.60
CA ASP A 273 14.70 -4.68 -9.22
C ASP A 273 14.04 -3.89 -8.09
N PHE A 274 12.87 -4.30 -7.60
CA PHE A 274 12.29 -3.65 -6.42
C PHE A 274 13.08 -4.00 -5.17
N GLN A 275 13.22 -3.01 -4.32
CA GLN A 275 13.79 -3.10 -2.99
C GLN A 275 12.68 -3.13 -1.93
N GLU A 276 13.04 -3.54 -0.71
CA GLU A 276 12.16 -3.52 0.45
C GLU A 276 13.00 -3.16 1.67
N GLY A 277 12.42 -2.42 2.62
CA GLY A 277 13.09 -2.10 3.87
C GLY A 277 13.38 -3.37 4.68
N ILE A 278 14.34 -3.29 5.60
CA ILE A 278 14.62 -4.40 6.51
C ILE A 278 13.42 -4.60 7.43
N ILE A 279 12.81 -5.79 7.37
CA ILE A 279 11.71 -6.17 8.26
C ILE A 279 12.27 -6.51 9.63
N MET A 280 11.84 -5.76 10.64
CA MET A 280 12.21 -5.94 12.05
C MET A 280 11.00 -6.16 12.96
N PHE A 281 9.90 -6.62 12.38
CA PHE A 281 8.63 -6.87 13.04
C PHE A 281 8.17 -8.31 12.78
N PRO A 282 7.31 -8.89 13.63
CA PRO A 282 6.83 -10.25 13.44
C PRO A 282 5.82 -10.35 12.28
N PRO A 283 5.46 -11.58 11.85
CA PRO A 283 4.40 -11.77 10.85
C PRO A 283 3.11 -11.00 11.16
N THR A 284 2.47 -10.45 10.14
CA THR A 284 1.35 -9.51 10.31
C THR A 284 -0.02 -10.18 10.19
N TYR A 285 -0.04 -11.47 9.89
CA TYR A 285 -1.22 -12.31 9.69
C TYR A 285 -0.95 -13.74 10.17
N LYS A 286 -1.91 -14.55 10.62
CA LYS A 286 -3.32 -14.26 10.93
C LYS A 286 -3.52 -14.23 12.44
N PHE A 287 -4.04 -13.13 12.96
CA PHE A 287 -4.33 -12.95 14.38
C PHE A 287 -5.78 -13.33 14.73
N LEU A 288 -5.99 -13.74 15.99
CA LEU A 288 -7.31 -13.73 16.60
C LEU A 288 -7.70 -12.28 16.87
N THR A 289 -8.75 -11.80 16.19
CA THR A 289 -9.25 -10.42 16.33
C THR A 289 -9.48 -10.05 17.79
N GLY A 290 -9.07 -8.84 18.17
CA GLY A 290 -9.11 -8.35 19.54
C GLY A 290 -7.89 -8.73 20.39
N THR A 291 -6.95 -9.52 19.86
CA THR A 291 -5.79 -10.02 20.62
C THR A 291 -4.47 -9.87 19.84
N HIS A 292 -3.34 -10.22 20.48
CA HIS A 292 -2.03 -10.37 19.85
C HIS A 292 -1.65 -11.84 19.63
N HIS A 293 -2.62 -12.76 19.69
CA HIS A 293 -2.39 -14.19 19.47
C HIS A 293 -2.62 -14.56 18.02
N TYR A 294 -1.71 -15.35 17.44
CA TYR A 294 -1.93 -15.98 16.15
C TYR A 294 -3.03 -17.05 16.24
N VAL A 295 -3.78 -17.22 15.15
CA VAL A 295 -4.78 -18.29 15.04
C VAL A 295 -4.08 -19.65 15.05
N ARG A 296 -4.46 -20.51 15.99
CA ARG A 296 -3.93 -21.89 16.05
C ARG A 296 -4.17 -22.62 14.73
N ARG A 297 -3.20 -23.46 14.32
CA ARG A 297 -3.24 -24.24 13.06
C ARG A 297 -3.24 -23.41 11.77
N ARG A 298 -3.00 -22.10 11.84
CA ARG A 298 -2.72 -21.27 10.66
C ARG A 298 -1.29 -20.79 10.74
N VAL A 299 -0.56 -20.91 9.64
CA VAL A 299 0.82 -20.46 9.55
C VAL A 299 0.84 -18.92 9.54
N PRO A 300 1.55 -18.27 10.47
CA PRO A 300 1.77 -16.84 10.41
C PRO A 300 2.49 -16.42 9.11
N ALA A 301 2.20 -15.23 8.58
CA ALA A 301 2.80 -14.75 7.33
C ALA A 301 2.96 -13.22 7.28
N TYR A 302 3.91 -12.77 6.46
CA TYR A 302 4.12 -11.37 6.09
C TYR A 302 3.31 -11.04 4.82
N THR A 303 1.99 -11.01 4.96
CA THR A 303 1.07 -10.74 3.84
C THR A 303 1.06 -9.27 3.43
N ASP A 304 1.25 -8.37 4.40
CA ASP A 304 1.16 -6.91 4.24
C ASP A 304 2.57 -6.34 4.02
N ARG A 305 2.84 -5.77 2.85
CA ARG A 305 4.20 -5.42 2.41
C ARG A 305 4.28 -4.06 1.75
N VAL A 306 5.46 -3.45 1.80
CA VAL A 306 5.81 -2.22 1.11
C VAL A 306 7.14 -2.42 0.37
N VAL A 307 7.08 -2.50 -0.95
CA VAL A 307 8.25 -2.57 -1.84
C VAL A 307 8.35 -1.29 -2.66
N TYR A 308 9.56 -0.95 -3.08
CA TYR A 308 9.82 0.29 -3.82
C TYR A 308 10.83 0.09 -4.94
N TRP A 309 10.77 0.93 -5.95
CA TRP A 309 11.72 0.95 -7.06
C TRP A 309 12.07 2.40 -7.40
N SER A 310 13.32 2.64 -7.77
CA SER A 310 13.81 3.93 -8.23
C SER A 310 14.59 3.76 -9.52
N LYS A 311 14.33 4.62 -10.50
CA LYS A 311 15.06 4.67 -11.76
C LYS A 311 16.57 4.88 -11.58
N THR A 312 16.96 5.63 -10.55
CA THR A 312 18.37 5.89 -10.19
C THR A 312 18.98 4.82 -9.27
N GLY A 313 18.16 3.91 -8.72
CA GLY A 313 18.56 2.92 -7.71
C GLY A 313 18.86 3.46 -6.31
N THR A 314 19.22 4.74 -6.16
CA THR A 314 19.76 5.31 -4.90
C THR A 314 18.96 6.48 -4.31
N SER A 315 17.94 6.99 -5.03
CA SER A 315 17.17 8.15 -4.57
C SER A 315 16.19 7.89 -3.42
N ILE A 316 15.92 6.63 -3.08
CA ILE A 316 14.96 6.25 -2.03
C ILE A 316 15.70 5.56 -0.89
N THR A 317 15.50 6.03 0.34
CA THR A 317 16.05 5.42 1.55
C THR A 317 14.92 5.13 2.53
N PRO A 318 14.65 3.86 2.88
CA PRO A 318 13.73 3.51 3.98
C PRO A 318 14.27 4.05 5.30
N ILE A 319 13.52 4.91 5.96
CA ILE A 319 13.82 5.47 7.30
C ILE A 319 13.30 4.52 8.38
N ARG A 320 12.07 4.04 8.22
CA ARG A 320 11.41 3.18 9.20
C ARG A 320 10.43 2.25 8.50
N TYR A 321 10.55 0.95 8.72
CA TYR A 321 9.62 -0.06 8.23
C TYR A 321 9.13 -0.90 9.41
N ASP A 322 7.84 -0.81 9.73
CA ASP A 322 7.30 -1.37 10.98
C ASP A 322 5.81 -1.71 10.85
N CYS A 323 5.28 -2.45 11.82
CA CYS A 323 3.86 -2.68 12.00
C CYS A 323 3.29 -1.89 13.18
N VAL A 324 2.01 -1.53 13.12
CA VAL A 324 1.29 -0.91 14.23
C VAL A 324 0.75 -1.98 15.15
N TRP A 325 1.59 -2.43 16.08
CA TRP A 325 1.29 -3.59 16.93
C TRP A 325 0.01 -3.44 17.75
N ASP A 326 -0.23 -2.25 18.31
CA ASP A 326 -1.34 -1.95 19.21
C ASP A 326 -2.73 -2.01 18.55
N ILE A 327 -2.80 -2.24 17.24
CA ILE A 327 -4.06 -2.40 16.53
C ILE A 327 -4.42 -3.89 16.47
N THR A 328 -5.54 -4.26 17.07
CA THR A 328 -6.06 -5.64 17.12
C THR A 328 -7.44 -5.78 16.45
N LEU A 329 -7.91 -4.74 15.75
CA LEU A 329 -9.26 -4.67 15.20
C LEU A 329 -9.49 -5.58 13.98
N SER A 330 -8.40 -6.04 13.36
CA SER A 330 -8.38 -6.97 12.22
C SER A 330 -7.54 -8.19 12.60
N ASP A 331 -7.69 -9.27 11.85
CA ASP A 331 -6.75 -10.40 11.86
C ASP A 331 -5.40 -10.06 11.18
N HIS A 332 -5.29 -8.86 10.61
CA HIS A 332 -4.05 -8.25 10.13
C HIS A 332 -3.58 -7.09 11.01
N LYS A 333 -2.26 -6.97 11.16
CA LYS A 333 -1.60 -5.76 11.70
C LYS A 333 -1.35 -4.75 10.58
N PRO A 334 -1.65 -3.46 10.77
CA PRO A 334 -1.24 -2.44 9.80
C PRO A 334 0.27 -2.38 9.66
N VAL A 335 0.76 -2.15 8.45
CA VAL A 335 2.19 -2.03 8.13
C VAL A 335 2.44 -0.67 7.50
N TYR A 336 3.58 -0.07 7.81
CA TYR A 336 4.00 1.16 7.15
C TYR A 336 5.50 1.23 6.94
N CYS A 337 5.88 1.89 5.85
CA CYS A 337 7.25 2.31 5.62
C CYS A 337 7.31 3.82 5.39
N ILE A 338 8.24 4.51 6.05
CA ILE A 338 8.57 5.91 5.79
C ILE A 338 9.88 5.94 5.01
N PHE A 339 9.90 6.68 3.90
CA PHE A 339 11.04 6.84 3.02
C PHE A 339 11.52 8.28 3.02
N ALA A 340 12.84 8.50 2.98
CA ALA A 340 13.42 9.72 2.45
C ALA A 340 13.59 9.55 0.94
N VAL A 341 13.09 10.50 0.16
CA VAL A 341 13.20 10.52 -1.30
C VAL A 341 13.93 11.78 -1.72
N LYS A 342 15.07 11.62 -2.37
CA LYS A 342 15.85 12.75 -2.89
C LYS A 342 15.09 13.43 -4.02
N VAL A 343 14.89 14.74 -3.89
CA VAL A 343 14.32 15.57 -4.95
C VAL A 343 15.36 15.67 -6.06
N MET A 344 14.96 15.35 -7.28
CA MET A 344 15.83 15.45 -8.44
C MET A 344 15.90 16.90 -8.91
N GLU A 345 17.11 17.47 -8.93
CA GLU A 345 17.36 18.73 -9.62
C GLU A 345 17.38 18.48 -11.13
N ASN A 346 16.23 18.56 -11.77
CA ASN A 346 16.21 18.63 -13.23
C ASN A 346 16.58 20.05 -13.64
N LYS A 347 17.76 20.22 -14.25
CA LYS A 347 18.08 21.46 -14.97
C LYS A 347 17.02 21.63 -16.06
N VAL A 348 16.12 22.59 -15.87
CA VAL A 348 15.20 23.00 -16.93
C VAL A 348 16.09 23.44 -18.10
N PRO A 349 15.96 22.86 -19.30
CA PRO A 349 16.71 23.33 -20.45
C PRO A 349 16.42 24.81 -20.59
N THR A 350 17.46 25.64 -20.50
CA THR A 350 17.35 27.07 -20.77
C THR A 350 16.69 27.18 -22.13
N LEU A 351 15.49 27.79 -22.18
CA LEU A 351 14.89 28.23 -23.43
C LEU A 351 15.91 29.17 -24.06
N THR A 352 16.74 28.64 -24.97
CA THR A 352 17.54 29.48 -25.85
C THR A 352 16.53 30.30 -26.63
N SER A 353 16.48 31.60 -26.32
CA SER A 353 15.61 32.51 -27.04
C SER A 353 15.92 32.33 -28.52
N ARG A 354 14.97 31.81 -29.30
CA ARG A 354 15.01 32.02 -30.74
C ARG A 354 14.89 33.53 -30.89
N ARG A 355 16.02 34.20 -31.13
CA ARG A 355 16.02 35.55 -31.67
C ARG A 355 15.26 35.46 -32.99
N VAL A 356 14.17 36.21 -33.04
CA VAL A 356 13.36 36.45 -34.25
C VAL A 356 14.24 37.10 -35.30
#